data_AF-A0A660SJ53-F1
#
_entry.id   AF-A0A660SJ53-F1
#
_cell.length_a   1.000
_cell.length_b   1.000
_cell.length_c   1.000
_cell.angle_alpha   90.00
_cell.angle_beta   90.00
_cell.angle_gamma   90.00
#
_symmetry.space_group_name_H-M   'P 1'
#
loop_
_entity.id
_entity.type
_entity.pdbx_description
1 polymer ?
#
loop_
_entity_poly.entity_id
_entity_poly.type
_entity_poly.pdbx_seq_one_letter_code
_entity_poly.pdbx_strand_id
1 'polypeptide(L)'
;MYFRKATEADPGRDTFFLYLGITYHEGDKLQNAEEAYTRGLTLNGGDRDRLLLNRGNLRTARSDYDGASSDYTQLVDAGVPLSSSALLNRANLELNRSSFDSAVDDYSRYLVMEPDSPQRETIEKLIGLLGARLASDAELAALAADQARLEEERRLAEEALRAEEEARRAALMAEVLQSLSDSGEDTTSISAGSEDIREDFEDSALED
;
A
#
# COMPACT_ATOMS: atom_id res chain seq x y z
N MET A 1 20.24 -26.12 -35.27
CA MET A 1 20.76 -25.64 -36.57
C MET A 1 19.65 -25.44 -37.61
N TYR A 2 18.59 -26.26 -37.62
CA TYR A 2 17.51 -26.19 -38.62
C TYR A 2 16.63 -24.93 -38.55
N PHE A 3 16.22 -24.45 -37.37
CA PHE A 3 15.32 -23.29 -37.27
C PHE A 3 15.94 -21.95 -37.66
N ARG A 4 17.26 -21.78 -37.48
CA ARG A 4 17.98 -20.56 -37.86
C ARG A 4 18.02 -20.35 -39.38
N LYS A 5 18.06 -21.45 -40.16
CA LYS A 5 17.90 -21.41 -41.62
C LYS A 5 16.45 -21.22 -42.05
N ALA A 6 15.50 -21.70 -41.25
CA ALA A 6 14.07 -21.57 -41.56
C ALA A 6 13.57 -20.12 -41.41
N THR A 7 14.09 -19.37 -40.44
CA THR A 7 13.82 -17.92 -40.29
C THR A 7 14.34 -17.08 -41.46
N GLU A 8 15.32 -17.58 -42.21
CA GLU A 8 15.87 -16.94 -43.41
C GLU A 8 15.01 -17.20 -44.66
N ALA A 9 14.21 -18.26 -44.67
CA ALA A 9 13.39 -18.68 -45.81
C ALA A 9 11.99 -18.06 -45.82
N ASP A 10 11.40 -17.80 -44.63
CA ASP A 10 10.15 -17.05 -44.48
C ASP A 10 10.18 -16.26 -43.15
N PRO A 11 10.70 -15.02 -43.17
CA PRO A 11 10.86 -14.20 -41.96
C PRO A 11 9.55 -13.73 -41.32
N GLY A 12 8.41 -13.90 -42.00
CA GLY A 12 7.09 -13.43 -41.54
C GLY A 12 6.38 -14.41 -40.61
N ARG A 13 6.91 -15.63 -40.45
CA ARG A 13 6.25 -16.69 -39.68
C ARG A 13 6.75 -16.76 -38.24
N ASP A 14 5.92 -16.23 -37.35
CA ASP A 14 6.10 -16.25 -35.89
C ASP A 14 6.29 -17.66 -35.29
N THR A 15 5.75 -18.69 -35.93
CA THR A 15 5.96 -20.11 -35.60
C THR A 15 7.44 -20.49 -35.41
N PHE A 16 8.36 -19.94 -36.21
CA PHE A 16 9.79 -20.27 -36.08
C PHE A 16 10.38 -19.74 -34.79
N PHE A 17 9.99 -18.53 -34.39
CA PHE A 17 10.42 -17.90 -33.16
C PHE A 17 9.82 -18.59 -31.94
N LEU A 18 8.59 -19.09 -32.05
CA LEU A 18 7.98 -19.94 -31.03
C LEU A 18 8.83 -21.19 -30.77
N TYR A 19 9.13 -21.98 -31.80
CA TYR A 19 9.93 -23.20 -31.62
C TYR A 19 11.38 -22.92 -31.22
N LEU A 20 11.96 -21.83 -31.70
CA LEU A 20 13.28 -21.39 -31.28
C LEU A 20 13.31 -21.03 -29.79
N GLY A 21 12.31 -20.28 -29.32
CA GLY A 21 12.16 -19.93 -27.91
C GLY A 21 11.99 -21.17 -27.03
N ILE A 22 11.14 -22.13 -27.44
CA ILE A 22 10.95 -23.40 -26.73
C ILE A 22 12.28 -24.17 -26.65
N THR A 23 13.00 -24.30 -27.77
CA THR A 23 14.29 -25.00 -27.80
C THR A 23 15.32 -24.34 -26.87
N TYR A 24 15.34 -23.01 -26.81
CA TYR A 24 16.22 -22.30 -25.88
C TYR A 24 15.80 -22.47 -24.43
N HIS A 25 14.49 -22.46 -24.15
CA HIS A 25 13.94 -22.68 -22.81
C HIS A 25 14.30 -24.08 -22.28
N GLU A 26 14.08 -25.12 -23.08
CA GLU A 26 14.46 -26.50 -22.75
C GLU A 26 15.96 -26.68 -22.56
N GLY A 27 16.76 -25.88 -23.27
CA GLY A 27 18.22 -25.85 -23.15
C GLY A 27 18.75 -24.95 -22.04
N ASP A 28 17.89 -24.47 -21.13
CA ASP A 28 18.20 -23.55 -20.01
C ASP A 28 18.84 -22.22 -20.45
N LYS A 29 18.63 -21.82 -21.71
CA LYS A 29 19.10 -20.56 -22.29
C LYS A 29 17.99 -19.52 -22.20
N LEU A 30 17.62 -19.18 -20.96
CA LEU A 30 16.41 -18.41 -20.66
C LEU A 30 16.39 -17.03 -21.35
N GLN A 31 17.54 -16.34 -21.40
CA GLN A 31 17.64 -15.04 -22.07
C GLN A 31 17.38 -15.15 -23.59
N ASN A 32 18.00 -16.15 -24.25
CA ASN A 32 17.79 -16.40 -25.67
C ASN A 32 16.34 -16.81 -25.97
N ALA A 33 15.70 -17.54 -25.05
CA ALA A 33 14.30 -17.92 -25.17
C ALA A 33 13.39 -16.69 -25.15
N GLU A 34 13.60 -15.78 -24.20
CA GLU A 34 12.83 -14.55 -24.09
C GLU A 34 12.98 -13.64 -25.30
N GLU A 35 14.21 -13.50 -25.82
CA GLU A 35 14.50 -12.75 -27.05
C GLU A 35 13.78 -13.36 -28.26
N ALA A 36 13.80 -14.69 -28.38
CA ALA A 36 13.12 -15.39 -29.46
C ALA A 36 11.59 -15.15 -29.39
N TYR A 37 10.97 -15.35 -28.22
CA TYR A 37 9.53 -15.09 -28.06
C TYR A 37 9.18 -13.64 -28.34
N THR A 38 9.96 -12.70 -27.83
CA THR A 38 9.76 -11.26 -28.04
C THR A 38 9.84 -10.92 -29.52
N ARG A 39 10.80 -11.49 -30.26
CA ARG A 39 10.89 -11.28 -31.71
C ARG A 39 9.69 -11.88 -32.43
N GLY A 40 9.24 -13.08 -32.05
CA GLY A 40 8.04 -13.69 -32.61
C GLY A 40 6.80 -12.81 -32.43
N LEU A 41 6.64 -12.17 -31.26
CA LEU A 41 5.51 -11.28 -30.96
C LEU A 41 5.50 -9.98 -31.77
N THR A 42 6.61 -9.61 -32.43
CA THR A 42 6.66 -8.46 -33.36
C THR A 42 6.17 -8.82 -34.77
N LEU A 43 5.93 -10.10 -35.05
CA LEU A 43 5.46 -10.57 -36.34
C LEU A 43 3.94 -10.72 -36.32
N ASN A 44 3.31 -10.42 -37.45
CA ASN A 44 1.88 -10.62 -37.65
C ASN A 44 1.64 -12.06 -38.09
N GLY A 45 1.61 -12.99 -37.13
CA GLY A 45 1.33 -14.40 -37.37
C GLY A 45 0.23 -14.95 -36.46
N GLY A 46 -0.02 -16.26 -36.58
CA GLY A 46 -1.12 -16.95 -35.92
C GLY A 46 -0.77 -17.59 -34.58
N ASP A 47 0.49 -17.52 -34.14
CA ASP A 47 1.00 -18.17 -32.93
C ASP A 47 1.19 -17.16 -31.77
N ARG A 48 0.64 -15.94 -31.88
CA ARG A 48 0.76 -14.89 -30.85
C ARG A 48 0.34 -15.38 -29.46
N ASP A 49 -0.74 -16.13 -29.39
CA ASP A 49 -1.28 -16.70 -28.15
C ASP A 49 -0.27 -17.65 -27.47
N ARG A 50 0.30 -18.58 -28.25
CA ARG A 50 1.33 -19.52 -27.80
C ARG A 50 2.60 -18.80 -27.40
N LEU A 51 2.99 -17.76 -28.13
CA LEU A 51 4.16 -16.94 -27.82
C LEU A 51 4.01 -16.20 -26.50
N LEU A 52 2.86 -15.55 -26.27
CA LEU A 52 2.56 -14.89 -25.00
C LEU A 52 2.55 -15.87 -23.83
N LEU A 53 1.87 -17.02 -23.99
CA LEU A 53 1.79 -18.02 -22.91
C LEU A 53 3.17 -18.56 -22.55
N ASN A 54 3.99 -18.92 -23.55
CA ASN A 54 5.33 -19.45 -23.30
C ASN A 54 6.28 -18.39 -22.71
N ARG A 55 6.19 -17.12 -23.15
CA ARG A 55 6.98 -16.04 -22.56
C ARG A 55 6.55 -15.73 -21.14
N GLY A 56 5.25 -15.72 -20.85
CA GLY A 56 4.72 -15.57 -19.49
C GLY A 56 5.21 -16.68 -18.55
N ASN A 57 5.18 -17.93 -19.00
CA ASN A 57 5.70 -19.07 -18.21
C ASN A 57 7.19 -18.93 -17.93
N LEU A 58 7.98 -18.56 -18.95
CA LEU A 58 9.42 -18.32 -18.81
C LEU A 58 9.71 -17.19 -17.81
N ARG A 59 8.98 -16.08 -17.90
CA ARG A 59 9.12 -14.94 -16.98
C ARG A 59 8.73 -15.30 -15.56
N THR A 60 7.68 -16.10 -15.38
CA THR A 60 7.28 -16.66 -14.08
C THR A 60 8.42 -17.48 -13.48
N ALA A 61 9.05 -18.36 -14.26
CA ALA A 61 10.19 -19.18 -13.81
C ALA A 61 11.43 -18.34 -13.46
N ARG A 62 11.56 -17.14 -14.03
CA ARG A 62 12.62 -16.16 -13.71
C ARG A 62 12.24 -15.16 -12.61
N SER A 63 11.07 -15.33 -11.97
CA SER A 63 10.51 -14.40 -11.00
C SER A 63 10.24 -12.98 -11.54
N ASP A 64 10.17 -12.80 -12.87
CA ASP A 64 9.65 -11.59 -13.50
C ASP A 64 8.12 -11.66 -13.52
N TYR A 65 7.54 -11.43 -12.34
CA TYR A 65 6.09 -11.60 -12.15
C TYR A 65 5.28 -10.50 -12.84
N ASP A 66 5.79 -9.27 -12.92
CA ASP A 66 5.08 -8.18 -13.59
C ASP A 66 5.06 -8.40 -15.12
N GLY A 67 6.19 -8.80 -15.71
CA GLY A 67 6.26 -9.16 -17.12
C GLY A 67 5.39 -10.37 -17.48
N ALA A 68 5.36 -11.38 -16.63
CA ALA A 68 4.50 -12.55 -16.80
C ALA A 68 3.01 -12.21 -16.67
N SER A 69 2.63 -11.44 -15.64
CA SER A 69 1.24 -11.00 -15.44
C SER A 69 0.75 -10.17 -16.63
N SER A 70 1.59 -9.30 -17.20
CA SER A 70 1.28 -8.56 -18.44
C SER A 70 1.05 -9.48 -19.65
N ASP A 71 1.86 -10.52 -19.83
CA ASP A 71 1.71 -11.48 -20.94
C ASP A 71 0.43 -12.31 -20.80
N TYR A 72 0.12 -12.80 -19.59
CA TYR A 72 -1.14 -13.51 -19.34
C TYR A 72 -2.34 -12.60 -19.50
N THR A 73 -2.28 -11.36 -19.01
CA THR A 73 -3.38 -10.38 -19.13
C THR A 73 -3.74 -10.12 -20.58
N GLN A 74 -2.75 -9.98 -21.47
CA GLN A 74 -3.01 -9.84 -22.90
C GLN A 74 -3.79 -11.03 -23.50
N LEU A 75 -3.55 -12.25 -23.04
CA LEU A 75 -4.32 -13.44 -23.48
C LEU A 75 -5.74 -13.41 -22.92
N VAL A 76 -5.88 -13.07 -21.64
CA VAL A 76 -7.17 -13.01 -20.95
C VAL A 76 -8.08 -11.95 -21.57
N ASP A 77 -7.56 -10.75 -21.79
CA ASP A 77 -8.32 -9.62 -22.35
C ASP A 77 -8.72 -9.86 -23.80
N ALA A 78 -7.88 -10.57 -24.57
CA ALA A 78 -8.17 -10.88 -25.96
C ALA A 78 -9.19 -12.02 -26.13
N GLY A 79 -9.47 -12.82 -25.09
CA GLY A 79 -10.40 -13.96 -25.16
C GLY A 79 -10.02 -15.00 -26.23
N VAL A 80 -8.72 -15.14 -26.50
CA VAL A 80 -8.16 -16.00 -27.55
C VAL A 80 -8.02 -17.45 -27.08
N PRO A 81 -7.73 -18.41 -27.97
CA PRO A 81 -7.28 -19.73 -27.53
C PRO A 81 -6.15 -19.58 -26.49
N LEU A 82 -6.17 -20.42 -25.46
CA LEU A 82 -5.29 -20.36 -24.28
C LEU A 82 -5.63 -19.32 -23.21
N SER A 83 -6.71 -18.52 -23.33
CA SER A 83 -7.14 -17.65 -22.22
C SER A 83 -7.39 -18.41 -20.91
N SER A 84 -7.96 -19.62 -20.96
CA SER A 84 -8.14 -20.46 -19.76
C SER A 84 -6.80 -20.87 -19.14
N SER A 85 -5.83 -21.29 -19.95
CA SER A 85 -4.47 -21.58 -19.47
C SER A 85 -3.78 -20.34 -18.89
N ALA A 86 -3.99 -19.17 -19.49
CA ALA A 86 -3.47 -17.91 -18.99
C ALA A 86 -4.08 -17.51 -17.64
N LEU A 87 -5.40 -17.68 -17.46
CA LEU A 87 -6.08 -17.49 -16.17
C LEU A 87 -5.47 -18.39 -15.10
N LEU A 88 -5.31 -19.69 -15.39
CA LEU A 88 -4.73 -20.63 -14.44
C LEU A 88 -3.30 -20.24 -14.04
N ASN A 89 -2.47 -19.86 -15.01
CA ASN A 89 -1.08 -19.49 -14.74
C ASN A 89 -0.96 -18.14 -14.02
N ARG A 90 -1.83 -17.17 -14.35
CA ARG A 90 -1.90 -15.88 -13.64
C ARG A 90 -2.41 -16.07 -12.22
N ALA A 91 -3.41 -16.91 -11.98
CA ALA A 91 -3.88 -17.23 -10.63
C ALA A 91 -2.76 -17.83 -9.74
N ASN A 92 -1.97 -18.75 -10.29
CA ASN A 92 -0.80 -19.30 -9.59
C ASN A 92 0.28 -18.25 -9.31
N LEU A 93 0.52 -17.35 -10.26
CA LEU A 93 1.45 -16.24 -10.09
C LEU A 93 0.97 -15.28 -8.98
N GLU A 94 -0.31 -14.89 -8.99
CA GLU A 94 -0.89 -13.99 -7.99
C GLU A 94 -0.93 -14.65 -6.59
N LEU A 95 -1.13 -15.97 -6.53
CA LEU A 95 -0.97 -16.74 -5.30
C LEU A 95 0.46 -16.60 -4.73
N ASN A 96 1.49 -16.73 -5.57
CA ASN A 96 2.88 -16.57 -5.16
C ASN A 96 3.19 -15.12 -4.70
N ARG A 97 2.48 -14.13 -5.26
CA ARG A 97 2.55 -12.73 -4.84
C ARG A 97 1.70 -12.40 -3.61
N SER A 98 1.00 -13.39 -3.03
CA SER A 98 0.03 -13.19 -1.96
C SER A 98 -1.13 -12.23 -2.33
N SER A 99 -1.39 -12.05 -3.62
CA SER A 99 -2.53 -11.28 -4.15
C SER A 99 -3.74 -12.21 -4.25
N PHE A 100 -4.25 -12.62 -3.09
CA PHE A 100 -5.21 -13.72 -2.97
C PHE A 100 -6.57 -13.41 -3.60
N ASP A 101 -7.00 -12.16 -3.57
CA ASP A 101 -8.22 -11.67 -4.23
C ASP A 101 -8.14 -11.87 -5.75
N SER A 102 -7.03 -11.45 -6.35
CA SER A 102 -6.79 -11.61 -7.79
C SER A 102 -6.66 -13.08 -8.18
N ALA A 103 -5.99 -13.89 -7.35
CA ALA A 103 -5.89 -15.33 -7.58
C ALA A 103 -7.27 -16.02 -7.56
N VAL A 104 -8.13 -15.67 -6.59
CA VAL A 104 -9.49 -16.22 -6.49
C VAL A 104 -10.34 -15.86 -7.72
N ASP A 105 -10.28 -14.61 -8.20
CA ASP A 105 -10.99 -14.20 -9.42
C ASP A 105 -10.57 -15.04 -10.62
N ASP A 106 -9.27 -15.14 -10.88
CA ASP A 106 -8.75 -15.87 -12.03
C ASP A 106 -9.04 -17.38 -11.95
N TYR A 107 -8.90 -18.00 -10.78
CA TYR A 107 -9.30 -19.39 -10.58
C TYR A 107 -10.79 -19.61 -10.83
N SER A 108 -11.64 -18.70 -10.35
CA SER A 108 -13.08 -18.79 -10.54
C SER A 108 -13.44 -18.70 -12.03
N ARG A 109 -12.83 -17.76 -12.75
CA ARG A 109 -13.00 -17.60 -14.20
C ARG A 109 -12.47 -18.82 -14.97
N TYR A 110 -11.35 -19.40 -14.55
CA TYR A 110 -10.84 -20.64 -15.12
C TYR A 110 -11.85 -21.79 -15.02
N LEU A 111 -12.47 -21.99 -13.85
CA LEU A 111 -13.48 -23.04 -13.65
C LEU A 111 -14.75 -22.82 -14.47
N VAL A 112 -15.11 -21.57 -14.77
CA VAL A 112 -16.21 -21.26 -15.69
C VAL A 112 -15.86 -21.67 -17.12
N MET A 113 -14.61 -21.48 -17.55
CA MET A 113 -14.17 -21.85 -18.90
C MET A 113 -13.91 -23.35 -19.06
N GLU A 114 -13.42 -24.00 -18.01
CA GLU A 114 -13.01 -25.42 -18.01
C GLU A 114 -13.76 -26.20 -16.91
N PRO A 115 -15.10 -26.35 -17.02
CA PRO A 115 -15.94 -26.94 -15.96
C PRO A 115 -15.63 -28.42 -15.67
N ASP A 116 -15.03 -29.12 -16.65
CA ASP A 116 -14.63 -30.52 -16.57
C ASP A 116 -13.13 -30.70 -16.32
N SER A 117 -12.43 -29.62 -15.93
CA SER A 117 -11.00 -29.68 -15.63
C SER A 117 -10.72 -30.71 -14.52
N PRO A 118 -9.72 -31.60 -14.68
CA PRO A 118 -9.33 -32.52 -13.62
C PRO A 118 -8.76 -31.79 -12.38
N GLN A 119 -8.41 -30.51 -12.51
CA GLN A 119 -7.92 -29.67 -11.42
C GLN A 119 -9.06 -29.01 -10.61
N ARG A 120 -10.32 -29.18 -11.04
CA ARG A 120 -11.47 -28.46 -10.49
C ARG A 120 -11.58 -28.56 -8.98
N GLU A 121 -11.60 -29.77 -8.42
CA GLU A 121 -11.75 -29.99 -6.98
C GLU A 121 -10.63 -29.30 -6.18
N THR A 122 -9.39 -29.38 -6.67
CA THR A 122 -8.24 -28.72 -6.06
C THR A 122 -8.40 -27.20 -6.09
N ILE A 123 -8.85 -26.63 -7.20
CA ILE A 123 -9.04 -25.19 -7.36
C ILE A 123 -10.21 -24.69 -6.51
N GLU A 124 -11.33 -25.41 -6.45
CA GLU A 124 -12.47 -25.07 -5.58
C GLU A 124 -12.05 -25.04 -4.10
N LYS A 125 -11.26 -26.03 -3.67
CA LYS A 125 -10.67 -26.05 -2.32
C LYS A 125 -9.75 -24.86 -2.08
N LEU A 126 -8.90 -24.53 -3.05
CA LEU A 126 -7.99 -23.38 -2.95
C LEU A 126 -8.77 -22.07 -2.84
N ILE A 127 -9.79 -21.86 -3.67
CA ILE A 127 -10.70 -20.70 -3.58
C ILE A 127 -11.30 -20.59 -2.18
N GLY A 128 -11.78 -21.71 -1.61
CA GLY A 128 -12.35 -21.72 -0.25
C GLY A 128 -11.34 -21.31 0.83
N LEU A 129 -10.11 -21.84 0.76
CA LEU A 129 -9.04 -21.50 1.71
C LEU A 129 -8.62 -20.03 1.59
N LEU A 130 -8.45 -19.53 0.37
CA LEU A 130 -8.09 -18.14 0.11
C LEU A 130 -9.21 -17.18 0.54
N GLY A 131 -10.47 -17.53 0.27
CA GLY A 131 -11.63 -16.76 0.73
C GLY A 131 -11.70 -16.66 2.26
N ALA A 132 -11.46 -17.76 2.98
CA ALA A 132 -11.39 -17.74 4.44
C ALA A 132 -10.24 -16.87 4.96
N ARG A 133 -9.08 -16.93 4.29
CA ARG A 133 -7.92 -16.08 4.62
C ARG A 133 -8.24 -14.59 4.43
N LEU A 134 -8.82 -14.23 3.29
CA LEU A 134 -9.22 -12.86 2.97
C LEU A 134 -10.25 -12.31 3.96
N ALA A 135 -11.24 -13.12 4.34
CA ALA A 135 -12.23 -12.73 5.34
C ALA A 135 -11.58 -12.46 6.71
N SER A 136 -10.66 -13.32 7.14
CA SER A 136 -9.90 -13.13 8.37
C SER A 136 -9.01 -11.88 8.34
N ASP A 137 -8.34 -11.62 7.22
CA ASP A 137 -7.52 -10.40 7.05
C ASP A 137 -8.37 -9.13 7.05
N ALA A 138 -9.55 -9.16 6.44
CA ALA A 138 -10.48 -8.04 6.46
C ALA A 138 -11.00 -7.75 7.88
N GLU A 139 -11.32 -8.78 8.66
CA GLU A 139 -11.74 -8.63 10.06
C GLU A 139 -10.63 -8.03 10.93
N LEU A 140 -9.39 -8.51 10.77
CA LEU A 140 -8.23 -7.96 11.47
C LEU A 140 -7.98 -6.49 11.10
N ALA A 141 -8.08 -6.15 9.81
CA ALA A 141 -7.92 -4.78 9.35
C ALA A 141 -9.02 -3.85 9.89
N ALA A 142 -10.27 -4.32 9.95
CA ALA A 142 -11.38 -3.56 10.52
C ALA A 142 -11.18 -3.30 12.02
N LEU A 143 -10.75 -4.31 12.78
CA LEU A 143 -10.45 -4.15 14.20
C LEU A 143 -9.31 -3.16 14.44
N ALA A 144 -8.24 -3.23 13.64
CA ALA A 144 -7.12 -2.29 13.73
C ALA A 144 -7.56 -0.85 13.41
N ALA A 145 -8.43 -0.66 12.41
CA ALA A 145 -8.97 0.64 12.07
C ALA A 145 -9.85 1.22 13.19
N ASP A 146 -10.70 0.40 13.80
CA ASP A 146 -11.52 0.81 14.95
C ASP A 146 -10.66 1.18 16.16
N GLN A 147 -9.60 0.41 16.44
CA GLN A 147 -8.63 0.73 17.50
C GLN A 147 -7.92 2.06 17.24
N ALA A 148 -7.42 2.28 16.01
CA ALA A 148 -6.77 3.53 15.64
C ALA A 148 -7.71 4.74 15.80
N ARG A 149 -8.99 4.59 15.42
CA ARG A 149 -10.02 5.63 15.61
C ARG A 149 -10.22 5.95 17.09
N LEU A 150 -10.38 4.93 17.94
CA LEU A 150 -10.58 5.10 19.38
C LEU A 150 -9.34 5.71 20.06
N GLU A 151 -8.14 5.34 19.63
CA GLU A 151 -6.90 5.93 20.13
C GLU A 151 -6.77 7.41 19.75
N GLU A 152 -7.16 7.76 18.53
CA GLU A 152 -7.20 9.16 18.08
C GLU A 152 -8.25 9.97 18.84
N GLU A 153 -9.46 9.44 19.02
CA GLU A 153 -10.51 10.06 19.85
C GLU A 153 -10.03 10.26 21.29
N ARG A 154 -9.38 9.26 21.89
CA ARG A 154 -8.84 9.36 23.24
C ARG A 154 -7.74 10.42 23.33
N ARG A 155 -6.83 10.47 22.35
CA ARG A 155 -5.78 11.49 22.28
C ARG A 155 -6.38 12.89 22.23
N LEU A 156 -7.37 13.12 21.35
CA LEU A 156 -8.04 14.42 21.23
C LEU A 156 -8.79 14.80 22.51
N ALA A 157 -9.43 13.84 23.17
CA ALA A 157 -10.11 14.07 24.44
C ALA A 157 -9.13 14.43 25.57
N GLU A 158 -7.98 13.74 25.66
CA GLU A 158 -6.92 14.06 26.60
C GLU A 158 -6.32 15.44 26.35
N GLU A 159 -6.11 15.82 25.09
CA GLU A 159 -5.64 17.15 24.70
C GLU A 159 -6.66 18.25 25.03
N ALA A 160 -7.95 18.02 24.73
CA ALA A 160 -9.02 18.96 25.05
C ALA A 160 -9.16 19.17 26.56
N LEU A 161 -9.08 18.09 27.35
CA LEU A 161 -9.13 18.18 28.81
C LEU A 161 -7.94 18.99 29.36
N ARG A 162 -6.72 18.74 28.87
CA ARG A 162 -5.53 19.53 29.26
C ARG A 162 -5.69 21.00 28.93
N ALA A 163 -6.20 21.32 27.73
CA ALA A 163 -6.45 22.70 27.32
C ALA A 163 -7.50 23.39 28.20
N GLU A 164 -8.56 22.67 28.59
CA GLU A 164 -9.59 23.18 29.51
C GLU A 164 -9.02 23.44 30.91
N GLU A 165 -8.23 22.51 31.45
CA GLU A 165 -7.55 22.67 32.74
C GLU A 165 -6.58 23.85 32.74
N GLU A 166 -5.79 24.01 31.67
CA GLU A 166 -4.87 25.14 31.49
C GLU A 166 -5.63 26.48 31.40
N ALA A 167 -6.71 26.54 30.62
CA ALA A 167 -7.55 27.73 30.50
C ALA A 167 -8.19 28.10 31.84
N ARG A 168 -8.72 27.11 32.57
CA ARG A 168 -9.31 27.32 33.91
C ARG A 168 -8.27 27.82 34.90
N ARG A 169 -7.06 27.25 34.89
CA ARG A 169 -5.95 27.69 35.75
C ARG A 169 -5.52 29.13 35.42
N ALA A 170 -5.45 29.48 34.13
CA ALA A 170 -5.13 30.83 33.70
C ALA A 170 -6.18 31.85 34.16
N ALA A 171 -7.47 31.52 34.06
CA ALA A 171 -8.56 32.37 34.53
C ALA A 171 -8.51 32.60 36.05
N LEU A 172 -8.31 31.54 36.84
CA LEU A 172 -8.15 31.65 38.30
C LEU A 172 -6.95 32.53 38.69
N MET A 173 -5.81 32.38 38.00
CA MET A 173 -4.65 33.24 38.23
C MET A 173 -4.93 34.72 37.92
N ALA A 174 -5.66 35.00 36.85
CA ALA A 174 -6.06 36.36 36.50
C ALA A 174 -6.99 36.98 37.56
N GLU A 175 -7.96 36.22 38.07
CA GLU A 175 -8.88 36.66 39.13
C GLU A 175 -8.13 36.96 40.44
N VAL A 176 -7.20 36.08 40.86
CA VAL A 176 -6.36 36.31 42.04
C VAL A 176 -5.55 37.59 41.89
N LEU A 177 -4.91 37.81 40.74
CA LEU A 177 -4.16 39.03 40.46
C LEU A 177 -5.04 40.29 40.52
N GLN A 178 -6.27 40.22 39.99
CA GLN A 178 -7.21 41.33 40.04
C GLN A 178 -7.63 41.66 41.48
N SER A 179 -7.94 40.67 42.31
CA SER A 179 -8.31 40.89 43.72
C SER A 179 -7.17 41.48 44.56
N LEU A 180 -5.92 41.08 44.29
CA LEU A 180 -4.74 41.64 44.95
C LEU A 180 -4.55 43.12 44.57
N SER A 181 -4.79 43.47 43.30
CA SER A 181 -4.75 44.86 42.83
C SER A 181 -5.79 45.73 43.55
N ASP A 182 -7.04 45.27 43.63
CA ASP A 182 -8.15 45.99 44.28
C ASP A 182 -7.87 46.23 45.78
N SER A 183 -7.34 45.22 46.46
CA SER A 183 -6.94 45.35 47.88
C SER A 183 -5.75 46.29 48.10
N GLY A 184 -4.85 46.41 47.12
CA GLY A 184 -3.74 47.36 47.15
C GLY A 184 -4.23 48.80 47.00
N GLU A 185 -5.22 49.05 46.15
CA GLU A 185 -5.83 50.37 45.98
C GLU A 185 -6.58 50.84 47.23
N ASP A 186 -7.36 49.96 47.89
CA ASP A 186 -8.05 50.29 49.15
C ASP A 186 -7.08 50.69 50.29
N THR A 187 -5.88 50.09 50.36
CA THR A 187 -4.87 50.49 51.36
C THR A 187 -4.18 51.81 51.03
N THR A 188 -4.06 52.17 49.74
CA THR A 188 -3.52 53.49 49.34
C THR A 188 -4.52 54.63 49.54
N SER A 189 -5.84 54.37 49.50
CA SER A 189 -6.86 55.36 49.87
C SER A 189 -6.93 55.66 51.36
N ILE A 190 -6.51 54.74 52.24
CA ILE A 190 -6.53 54.94 53.71
C ILE A 190 -5.26 55.67 54.19
N SER A 191 -4.15 55.62 53.44
CA SER A 191 -2.86 56.19 53.86
C SER A 191 -2.59 57.64 53.42
N ALA A 192 -3.50 58.29 52.68
CA ALA A 192 -3.27 59.64 52.12
C ALA A 192 -3.94 60.78 52.92
N GLY A 193 -4.01 60.68 54.25
CA GLY A 193 -4.86 61.55 55.07
C GLY A 193 -4.31 62.01 56.42
N SER A 194 -3.00 62.29 56.56
CA SER A 194 -2.35 63.10 57.63
C SER A 194 -0.84 62.83 57.51
N GLU A 195 0.11 63.76 57.47
CA GLU A 195 0.28 64.99 58.24
C GLU A 195 1.48 65.70 57.59
N ASP A 196 1.34 66.97 57.22
CA ASP A 196 2.47 67.80 56.74
C ASP A 196 3.11 68.45 57.97
N ILE A 197 4.10 67.77 58.57
CA ILE A 197 4.92 68.34 59.65
C ILE A 197 6.18 68.93 59.01
N ARG A 198 6.23 70.27 59.00
CA ARG A 198 7.46 71.04 58.82
C ARG A 198 8.39 70.78 60.01
N GLU A 199 9.53 70.15 59.75
CA GLU A 199 10.66 70.15 60.68
C GLU A 199 11.65 71.25 60.27
N ASP A 200 11.67 72.33 61.05
CA ASP A 200 12.76 73.29 61.09
C ASP A 200 13.97 72.60 61.73
N PHE A 201 15.04 72.42 60.96
CA PHE A 201 16.34 71.97 61.47
C PHE A 201 17.06 73.17 62.10
N GLU A 202 17.07 73.23 63.43
CA GLU A 202 18.05 74.03 64.18
C GLU A 202 19.26 73.18 64.57
N ASP A 203 20.39 73.79 64.25
CA ASP A 203 21.79 73.45 64.39
C ASP A 203 22.19 73.15 65.84
N SER A 204 22.99 72.11 66.08
CA SER A 204 23.84 71.99 67.27
C SER A 204 24.94 70.95 67.06
N ALA A 205 26.13 71.50 66.93
CA ALA A 205 27.43 70.86 66.73
C ALA A 205 27.98 70.11 67.97
N LEU A 206 29.17 69.55 67.74
CA LEU A 206 30.30 69.27 68.65
C LEU A 206 30.40 67.83 69.19
N GLU A 207 31.42 67.10 68.69
CA GLU A 207 32.72 66.77 69.34
C GLU A 207 32.54 65.55 70.28
N ASP A 208 33.29 64.45 70.21
CA ASP A 208 34.61 64.09 69.66
C ASP A 208 34.59 62.59 69.28
#